data_AF-A0A851X5K9-F1
#
_entry.id   AF-A0A851X5K9-F1
#
_cell.length_a   1.000
_cell.length_b   1.000
_cell.length_c   1.000
_cell.angle_alpha   90.00
_cell.angle_beta   90.00
_cell.angle_gamma   90.00
#
_symmetry.space_group_name_H-M   'P 1'
#
loop_
_entity.id
_entity.type
_entity.pdbx_description
1 polymer ?
#
loop_
_entity_poly.entity_id
_entity_poly.type
_entity_poly.pdbx_seq_one_letter_code
_entity_poly.pdbx_strand_id
1 'polypeptide(L)'
;MVLLKGFGQDGFRFFTNYESRKGKELDSNPFASLVFYWEPLCRQVRIEGSVKRLPEEESERYFHSRPKGNQIGALVSRQSSVIPDREYLRKKNAELEERYRDTPVPKPDYWGAYIVEPEVVEFWQGQSNRLHDRIVFRRLRD
;
A
#
# COMPACT_ATOMS: atom_id res chain seq x y z
N MET A 1 3.77 0.04 -8.20
CA MET A 1 4.26 -0.74 -7.04
C MET A 1 3.79 -0.10 -5.74
N VAL A 2 3.64 -0.88 -4.67
CA VAL A 2 3.37 -0.43 -3.29
C VAL A 2 4.35 -1.12 -2.33
N LEU A 3 4.43 -0.65 -1.09
CA LEU A 3 5.28 -1.25 -0.05
C LEU A 3 4.41 -1.98 0.97
N LEU A 4 4.78 -3.21 1.32
CA LEU A 4 4.23 -3.92 2.48
C LEU A 4 4.68 -3.20 3.75
N LYS A 5 3.74 -2.91 4.66
CA LYS A 5 3.98 -2.16 5.90
C LYS A 5 3.58 -2.92 7.17
N GLY A 6 3.27 -4.20 7.05
CA GLY A 6 2.97 -5.11 8.15
C GLY A 6 2.31 -6.37 7.61
N PHE A 7 2.52 -7.49 8.29
CA PHE A 7 1.81 -8.72 8.01
C PHE A 7 1.60 -9.51 9.31
N GLY A 8 0.54 -10.32 9.36
CA GLY A 8 0.17 -11.11 10.52
C GLY A 8 -0.88 -12.16 10.18
N GLN A 9 -1.50 -12.76 11.19
CA GLN A 9 -2.61 -13.72 11.00
C GLN A 9 -3.83 -13.09 10.31
N ASP A 10 -3.98 -11.77 10.45
CA ASP A 10 -5.04 -10.95 9.87
C ASP A 10 -4.80 -10.59 8.40
N GLY A 11 -3.55 -10.67 7.91
CA GLY A 11 -3.23 -10.45 6.49
C GLY A 11 -2.10 -9.46 6.23
N PHE A 12 -2.09 -8.86 5.04
CA PHE A 12 -0.98 -8.05 4.51
C PHE A 12 -1.38 -6.59 4.35
N ARG A 13 -0.71 -5.69 5.06
CA ARG A 13 -1.08 -4.28 5.18
C ARG A 13 -0.26 -3.38 4.26
N PHE A 14 -0.93 -2.45 3.58
CA PHE A 14 -0.29 -1.38 2.82
C PHE A 14 -1.08 -0.09 2.93
N PHE A 15 -0.40 1.05 2.73
CA PHE A 15 -1.00 2.38 2.88
C PHE A 15 -1.05 3.11 1.55
N THR A 16 -2.13 3.83 1.30
CA THR A 16 -2.34 4.56 0.04
C THR A 16 -3.34 5.69 0.20
N ASN A 17 -3.62 6.37 -0.91
CA ASN A 17 -4.70 7.35 -1.00
C ASN A 17 -5.97 6.65 -1.54
N TYR A 18 -7.07 6.72 -0.79
CA TYR A 18 -8.37 6.12 -1.11
C TYR A 18 -9.01 6.72 -2.39
N GLU A 19 -8.72 7.98 -2.71
CA GLU A 19 -9.18 8.62 -3.96
C GLU A 19 -8.33 8.24 -5.18
N SER A 20 -7.21 7.54 -5.00
CA SER A 20 -6.39 7.09 -6.12
C SER A 20 -7.11 6.05 -6.98
N ARG A 21 -6.62 5.83 -8.21
CA ARG A 21 -7.18 4.80 -9.11
C ARG A 21 -7.33 3.43 -8.42
N LYS A 22 -6.31 3.00 -7.67
CA LYS A 22 -6.36 1.72 -6.93
C LYS A 22 -7.33 1.76 -5.74
N GLY A 23 -7.45 2.90 -5.06
CA GLY A 23 -8.35 3.04 -3.91
C GLY A 23 -9.79 2.90 -4.36
N LYS A 24 -10.18 3.63 -5.40
CA LYS A 24 -11.50 3.53 -6.04
C LYS A 24 -11.82 2.10 -6.49
N GLU A 25 -10.87 1.43 -7.15
CA GLU A 25 -11.05 0.04 -7.56
C GLU A 25 -11.28 -0.89 -6.36
N LEU A 26 -10.46 -0.79 -5.31
CA LEU A 26 -10.59 -1.62 -4.11
C LEU A 26 -11.88 -1.34 -3.31
N ASP A 27 -12.35 -0.10 -3.29
CA ASP A 27 -13.61 0.23 -2.63
C ASP A 27 -14.82 -0.30 -3.42
N SER A 28 -14.73 -0.35 -4.75
CA SER A 28 -15.79 -0.89 -5.61
C SER A 28 -15.78 -2.41 -5.73
N ASN A 29 -14.59 -3.02 -5.64
CA ASN A 29 -14.35 -4.44 -5.80
C ASN A 29 -13.24 -4.86 -4.82
N PRO A 30 -13.59 -5.30 -3.59
CA PRO A 30 -12.66 -5.47 -2.48
C PRO A 30 -11.87 -6.78 -2.59
N PHE A 31 -11.19 -6.99 -3.71
CA PHE A 31 -10.34 -8.14 -3.97
C PHE A 31 -9.02 -7.68 -4.58
N ALA A 32 -7.92 -8.30 -4.16
CA ALA A 32 -6.60 -7.99 -4.69
C ALA A 32 -5.68 -9.21 -4.76
N SER A 33 -4.66 -9.08 -5.60
CA SER A 33 -3.52 -9.97 -5.65
C SER A 33 -2.24 -9.18 -5.41
N LEU A 34 -1.36 -9.71 -4.56
CA LEU A 34 -0.03 -9.18 -4.29
C LEU A 34 1.03 -10.11 -4.92
N VAL A 35 2.11 -9.53 -5.42
CA VAL A 35 3.26 -10.27 -5.94
C VAL A 35 4.53 -9.71 -5.30
N PHE A 36 5.23 -10.56 -4.56
CA PHE A 36 6.60 -10.34 -4.11
C PHE A 36 7.51 -11.10 -5.06
N TYR A 37 8.46 -10.39 -5.67
CA TYR A 37 9.43 -10.99 -6.56
C TYR A 37 10.83 -10.63 -6.08
N TRP A 38 11.59 -11.66 -5.72
CA TRP A 38 12.97 -11.54 -5.27
C TRP A 38 13.86 -12.22 -6.30
N GLU A 39 14.21 -11.45 -7.33
CA GLU A 39 15.01 -11.92 -8.46
C GLU A 39 16.33 -12.59 -8.01
N PRO A 40 17.13 -12.01 -7.08
CA PRO A 40 18.40 -12.63 -6.69
C PRO A 40 18.25 -13.97 -5.97
N LEU A 41 17.05 -14.26 -5.46
CA LEU A 41 16.72 -15.51 -4.77
C LEU A 41 16.01 -16.51 -5.69
N CYS A 42 15.70 -16.10 -6.93
CA CYS A 42 14.81 -16.83 -7.81
C CYS A 42 13.49 -17.19 -7.11
N ARG A 43 12.88 -16.26 -6.37
CA ARG A 43 11.66 -16.52 -5.58
C ARG A 43 10.52 -15.58 -5.94
N GLN A 44 9.31 -16.12 -5.91
CA GLN A 44 8.09 -15.36 -6.00
C GLN A 44 7.08 -15.83 -4.93
N VAL A 45 6.39 -14.87 -4.32
CA VAL A 45 5.24 -15.13 -3.46
C VAL A 45 4.05 -14.39 -4.03
N ARG A 46 2.96 -15.12 -4.30
CA ARG A 46 1.66 -14.54 -4.69
C ARG A 46 0.68 -14.70 -3.54
N ILE A 47 -0.06 -13.65 -3.23
CA ILE A 47 -1.13 -13.65 -2.23
C ILE A 47 -2.39 -13.13 -2.89
N GLU A 48 -3.51 -13.80 -2.70
CA GLU A 48 -4.82 -13.40 -3.25
C GLU A 48 -5.87 -13.45 -2.15
N GLY A 49 -6.79 -12.49 -2.13
CA GLY A 49 -7.93 -12.52 -1.23
C GLY A 49 -8.69 -11.20 -1.12
N SER A 50 -9.60 -11.15 -0.13
CA SER A 50 -10.43 -9.98 0.15
C SER A 50 -9.61 -8.83 0.74
N VAL A 51 -10.08 -7.61 0.50
CA VAL A 51 -9.44 -6.38 0.96
C VAL A 51 -10.38 -5.62 1.88
N LYS A 52 -9.85 -5.16 3.01
CA LYS A 52 -10.58 -4.30 3.96
C LYS A 52 -9.79 -3.02 4.21
N ARG A 53 -10.49 -1.91 4.43
CA ARG A 53 -9.87 -0.71 5.01
C ARG A 53 -9.56 -0.98 6.48
N LEU A 54 -8.40 -0.52 6.96
CA LEU A 54 -8.11 -0.55 8.39
C LEU A 54 -8.85 0.59 9.12
N PRO A 55 -9.09 0.46 10.44
CA PRO A 55 -9.64 1.52 11.25
C PRO A 55 -8.87 2.83 11.10
N GLU A 56 -9.58 3.96 11.22
CA GLU A 56 -8.98 5.29 11.08
C GLU A 56 -7.86 5.53 12.10
N GLU A 57 -8.05 5.11 13.34
CA GLU A 57 -7.06 5.22 14.42
C GLU A 57 -5.74 4.50 14.07
N GLU A 58 -5.80 3.32 13.43
CA GLU A 58 -4.61 2.63 12.96
C GLU A 58 -3.89 3.40 11.85
N SER A 59 -4.67 3.98 10.94
CA SER A 59 -4.15 4.81 9.85
C SER A 59 -3.50 6.09 10.38
N GLU A 60 -4.09 6.73 11.38
CA GLU A 60 -3.57 7.94 12.04
C GLU A 60 -2.28 7.64 12.81
N ARG A 61 -2.27 6.60 13.64
CA ARG A 61 -1.07 6.16 14.35
C ARG A 61 0.09 5.87 13.40
N TYR A 62 -0.17 5.16 12.30
CA TYR A 62 0.87 4.90 11.31
C TYR A 62 1.25 6.16 10.51
N PHE A 63 0.31 7.06 10.22
CA PHE A 63 0.61 8.32 9.53
C PHE A 63 1.62 9.15 10.33
N HIS A 64 1.40 9.31 11.63
CA HIS A 64 2.26 10.12 12.49
C HIS A 64 3.60 9.48 12.84
N SER A 65 3.76 8.15 12.67
CA SER A 65 5.06 7.50 12.82
C SER A 65 6.00 7.72 11.63
N ARG A 66 5.48 8.23 10.50
CA ARG A 66 6.29 8.51 9.30
C ARG A 66 7.10 9.79 9.49
N PRO A 67 8.27 9.93 8.83
CA PRO A 67 8.98 11.21 8.77
C PRO A 67 8.08 12.36 8.30
N LYS A 68 8.28 13.57 8.85
CA LYS A 68 7.42 14.74 8.58
C LYS A 68 7.28 15.06 7.09
N GLY A 69 8.36 14.99 6.31
CA GLY A 69 8.32 15.16 4.86
C GLY A 69 7.43 14.13 4.15
N ASN A 70 7.36 12.90 4.65
CA ASN A 70 6.47 11.86 4.11
C ASN A 70 4.99 12.12 4.45
N GLN A 71 4.72 12.72 5.62
CA GLN A 71 3.38 13.19 6.00
C GLN A 71 2.95 14.32 5.05
N ILE A 72 3.79 15.34 4.88
CA ILE A 72 3.54 16.48 3.97
C ILE A 72 3.32 16.00 2.53
N GLY A 73 4.16 15.10 2.02
CA GLY A 73 4.01 14.55 0.67
C GLY A 73 2.65 13.88 0.41
N ALA A 74 2.02 13.33 1.46
CA ALA A 74 0.67 12.78 1.35
C ALA A 74 -0.42 13.86 1.21
N LEU A 75 -0.19 15.08 1.72
CA LEU A 75 -1.08 16.23 1.54
C LEU A 75 -0.86 16.92 0.19
N VAL A 76 0.39 16.99 -0.26
CA VAL A 76 0.76 17.62 -1.56
C VAL A 76 0.11 16.87 -2.72
N SER A 77 0.11 15.54 -2.66
CA SER A 77 -0.30 14.70 -3.78
C SER A 77 -1.72 14.15 -3.61
N ARG A 78 -2.67 14.71 -4.36
CA ARG A 78 -3.92 13.99 -4.70
C ARG A 78 -3.58 12.87 -5.68
N GLN A 79 -3.16 11.74 -5.13
CA GLN A 79 -2.50 10.68 -5.90
C GLN A 79 -3.34 10.21 -7.10
N SER A 80 -2.76 10.25 -8.29
CA SER A 80 -3.39 9.90 -9.59
C SER A 80 -4.32 10.96 -10.19
N SER A 81 -4.41 12.17 -9.61
CA SER A 81 -5.06 13.30 -10.30
C SER A 81 -4.13 13.95 -11.32
N VAL A 82 -4.71 14.56 -12.36
CA VAL A 82 -3.96 15.38 -13.32
C VAL A 82 -3.41 16.62 -12.60
N ILE A 83 -2.18 17.01 -12.94
CA ILE A 83 -1.50 18.23 -12.48
C ILE A 83 -0.87 18.92 -13.69
N PRO A 84 -0.66 20.25 -13.64
CA PRO A 84 -0.14 20.99 -14.80
C PRO A 84 1.34 20.68 -15.08
N ASP A 85 2.17 20.58 -14.04
CA ASP A 85 3.62 20.40 -14.19
C ASP A 85 4.28 19.98 -12.85
N ARG A 86 5.61 19.82 -12.88
CA ARG A 86 6.42 19.48 -11.71
C ARG A 86 6.56 20.63 -10.70
N GLU A 87 6.56 21.87 -11.16
CA GLU A 87 6.73 23.05 -10.30
C GLU A 87 5.51 23.25 -9.40
N TYR A 88 4.32 22.87 -9.87
CA TYR A 88 3.11 22.81 -9.05
C TYR A 88 3.33 22.00 -7.76
N LEU A 89 3.91 20.81 -7.85
CA LEU A 89 4.19 19.96 -6.68
C LEU A 89 5.25 20.58 -5.77
N ARG A 90 6.31 21.16 -6.34
CA ARG A 90 7.39 21.80 -5.56
C ARG A 90 6.87 22.98 -4.75
N LYS A 91 6.09 23.86 -5.38
CA LYS A 91 5.47 25.02 -4.72
C LYS A 91 4.54 24.58 -3.60
N LYS A 92 3.64 23.63 -3.87
CA LYS A 92 2.73 23.09 -2.85
C LYS A 92 3.47 22.42 -1.69
N ASN A 93 4.55 21.70 -1.96
CA ASN A 93 5.37 21.11 -0.90
C ASN A 93 6.02 22.17 -0.02
N ALA A 94 6.66 23.19 -0.61
CA ALA A 94 7.28 24.27 0.14
C ALA A 94 6.26 25.07 0.98
N GLU A 95 5.07 25.36 0.42
CA GLU A 95 3.96 25.99 1.15
C GLU A 95 3.56 25.19 2.39
N LEU A 96 3.47 23.85 2.27
CA LEU A 96 3.06 22.98 3.37
C LEU A 96 4.19 22.71 4.37
N GLU A 97 5.45 22.67 3.93
CA GLU A 97 6.62 22.61 4.80
C GLU A 97 6.70 23.85 5.69
N GLU A 98 6.46 25.04 5.13
CA GLU A 98 6.39 26.28 5.91
C GLU A 98 5.22 26.24 6.89
N ARG A 99 4.02 25.94 6.37
CA ARG A 99 2.78 25.92 7.16
C ARG A 99 2.87 24.98 8.36
N TYR A 100 3.46 23.81 8.15
CA TYR A 100 3.56 22.79 9.19
C TYR A 100 4.93 22.74 9.85
N ARG A 101 5.81 23.75 9.71
CA ARG A 101 7.17 23.72 10.26
C ARG A 101 7.20 23.32 11.74
N ASP A 102 6.39 23.99 12.56
CA ASP A 102 6.38 23.84 14.01
C ASP A 102 5.09 23.19 14.55
N THR A 103 4.21 22.74 13.67
CA THR A 103 2.95 22.08 14.03
C THR A 103 2.88 20.65 13.50
N PRO A 104 2.07 19.78 14.11
CA PRO A 104 1.77 18.46 13.56
C PRO A 104 1.07 18.58 12.19
N VAL A 105 1.38 17.64 11.29
CA VAL A 105 0.68 17.51 10.00
C VAL A 105 -0.54 16.62 10.22
N PRO A 106 -1.78 17.07 9.96
CA PRO A 106 -2.95 16.22 10.11
C PRO A 106 -2.96 15.12 9.05
N LYS A 107 -3.44 13.92 9.40
CA LYS A 107 -3.70 12.86 8.42
C LYS A 107 -4.88 13.31 7.53
N PRO A 108 -4.76 13.30 6.19
CA PRO A 108 -5.90 13.54 5.32
C PRO A 108 -6.93 12.39 5.37
N ASP A 109 -8.22 12.71 5.28
CA ASP A 109 -9.32 11.70 5.30
C ASP A 109 -9.23 10.70 4.14
N TYR A 110 -8.68 11.14 3.01
CA TYR A 110 -8.46 10.31 1.84
C TYR A 110 -7.20 9.44 1.95
N TRP A 111 -6.48 9.44 3.07
CA TRP A 111 -5.27 8.64 3.26
C TRP A 111 -5.46 7.61 4.37
N GLY A 112 -5.07 6.37 4.09
CA GLY A 112 -5.10 5.32 5.11
C GLY A 112 -4.61 3.98 4.60
N ALA A 113 -4.91 2.93 5.36
CA ALA A 113 -4.49 1.57 5.06
C ALA A 113 -5.59 0.69 4.49
N TYR A 114 -5.13 -0.29 3.72
CA TYR A 114 -5.85 -1.51 3.40
C TYR A 114 -5.09 -2.72 3.97
N ILE A 115 -5.83 -3.78 4.25
CA ILE A 115 -5.32 -5.11 4.56
C ILE A 115 -5.86 -6.12 3.56
N VAL A 116 -5.00 -6.98 3.02
CA VAL A 116 -5.37 -8.13 2.18
C VAL A 116 -5.42 -9.37 3.07
N GLU A 117 -6.61 -9.94 3.25
CA GLU A 117 -6.82 -11.18 3.99
C GLU A 117 -6.52 -12.36 3.04
N PRO A 118 -5.54 -13.23 3.35
CA PRO A 118 -5.10 -14.26 2.40
C PRO A 118 -6.11 -15.41 2.29
N GLU A 119 -6.67 -15.60 1.09
CA GLU A 119 -7.42 -16.83 0.73
C GLU A 119 -6.51 -17.84 0.01
N VAL A 120 -5.58 -17.35 -0.80
CA VAL A 120 -4.60 -18.15 -1.54
C VAL A 120 -3.21 -17.57 -1.35
N VAL A 121 -2.23 -18.43 -1.06
CA VAL A 121 -0.81 -18.07 -1.03
C VAL A 121 -0.02 -19.08 -1.83
N GLU A 122 0.71 -18.62 -2.84
CA GLU A 122 1.60 -19.44 -3.65
C GLU A 122 3.06 -19.06 -3.38
N PHE A 123 3.87 -20.08 -3.10
CA PHE A 123 5.32 -19.99 -3.05
C PHE A 123 5.90 -20.63 -4.29
N TRP A 124 6.64 -19.84 -5.07
CA TRP A 124 7.33 -20.27 -6.27
C TRP A 124 8.84 -20.16 -6.07
N GLN A 125 9.56 -21.21 -6.43
CA GLN A 125 11.03 -21.27 -6.41
C GLN A 125 11.54 -21.63 -7.81
N GLY A 126 12.35 -20.74 -8.37
CA GLY A 126 13.01 -20.91 -9.65
C GLY A 126 14.07 -21.99 -9.58
N GLN A 127 14.19 -22.72 -10.68
CA GLN A 127 15.10 -23.85 -10.87
C GLN A 127 15.74 -23.72 -12.26
N SER A 128 17.03 -24.04 -12.38
CA SER A 128 17.81 -23.86 -13.62
C SER A 128 17.32 -24.74 -14.77
N ASN A 129 16.77 -25.91 -14.46
CA ASN A 129 16.20 -26.86 -15.41
C ASN A 129 14.75 -26.51 -15.85
N ARG A 130 14.21 -25.36 -15.43
CA ARG A 130 12.84 -24.88 -15.69
C ARG A 130 11.73 -25.67 -15.00
N LEU A 131 12.05 -26.69 -14.19
CA LEU A 131 11.09 -27.42 -13.37
C LEU A 131 10.91 -26.70 -12.02
N HIS A 132 10.23 -25.57 -12.05
CA HIS A 132 10.05 -24.73 -10.87
C HIS A 132 9.15 -25.36 -9.81
N ASP A 133 9.53 -25.22 -8.54
CA ASP A 133 8.69 -25.67 -7.43
C ASP A 133 7.54 -24.68 -7.21
N ARG A 134 6.33 -25.21 -7.03
CA ARG A 134 5.13 -24.43 -6.75
C ARG A 134 4.33 -25.10 -5.64
N ILE A 135 4.29 -24.46 -4.49
CA ILE A 135 3.49 -24.90 -3.33
C ILE A 135 2.38 -23.87 -3.12
N VAL A 136 1.13 -24.31 -3.23
CA VAL A 136 -0.05 -23.44 -3.14
C VAL A 136 -0.87 -23.81 -1.91
N PHE A 137 -1.03 -22.85 -1.00
CA PHE A 137 -1.96 -22.91 0.11
C PHE A 137 -3.27 -22.25 -0.28
N ARG A 138 -4.38 -22.87 0.12
CA ARG A 138 -5.72 -22.31 0.00
C ARG A 138 -6.46 -22.52 1.31
N ARG A 139 -7.21 -21.51 1.75
CA ARG A 139 -8.17 -21.70 2.84
C ARG A 139 -9.35 -22.51 2.30
N LEU A 140 -9.66 -23.63 2.95
CA LEU A 140 -10.89 -24.37 2.65
C LEU A 140 -12.08 -23.49 3.06
N ARG A 141 -13.07 -23.39 2.18
CA ARG A 141 -14.36 -22.80 2.53
C ARG A 141 -15.21 -23.91 3.15
N ASP A 142 -15.85 -23.61 4.27
CA ASP A 142 -16.91 -24.45 4.83
C ASP A 142 -18.16 -24.41 3.93
#